data_AF-A0A1L7VX39-F1
#
_entry.id   AF-A0A1L7VX39-F1
#
_cell.length_a   1.000
_cell.length_b   1.000
_cell.length_c   1.000
_cell.angle_alpha   90.00
_cell.angle_beta   90.00
_cell.angle_gamma   90.00
#
_symmetry.space_group_name_H-M   'P 1'
#
loop_
_entity.id
_entity.type
_entity.pdbx_description
1 polymer ?
#
loop_
_entity_poly.entity_id
_entity_poly.type
_entity_poly.pdbx_seq_one_letter_code
_entity_poly.pdbx_strand_id
1 'polypeptide(L)'
;MNSKTFQDTGDPITRGRYWADEAEALLSTIEQGTVSFPLLQGLLAMFCYEGNLGLGTKALPYYFRAMDVYKGLNNVDITKQQLGVDEERTKQGRVASSWCIWGFYCCEWRGTQALGLRKLTRKPVFPKVWREPDFPLLLPTSSNYWWYPYPISLQVQKSLKVEIREVDALLSEVVEEALDFIYPDENEAPSKNPQLALQFYRSIVNWKQNCPNQLRLEDAVLPSAILLHISAEVMLTAILRPFTNMNKAQFGKFDPRERCYAHASNLASAIWTYRSFAVIRFEYWLTHALGTAAYIVVGGTEDAPVQMDTLTRACQCLFEMRSTLPLATDILCGIRIAHKQSKEKIPAFMDRFFDRIIHRKDGLMHHSVASLLPDSIDMTQNSSNQDIQLQELLNRLEDIGVD
;
A
#
# COMPACT_ATOMS: atom_id res chain seq x y z
N MET A 1 27.07 4.20 -7.57
CA MET A 1 26.00 5.20 -7.79
C MET A 1 26.38 6.46 -7.03
N ASN A 2 26.41 7.61 -7.71
CA ASN A 2 26.74 8.88 -7.07
C ASN A 2 25.57 9.29 -6.16
N SER A 3 25.78 9.32 -4.85
CA SER A 3 24.74 9.71 -3.88
C SER A 3 24.14 11.09 -4.20
N LYS A 4 24.87 11.95 -4.92
CA LYS A 4 24.42 13.27 -5.37
C LYS A 4 23.14 13.26 -6.21
N THR A 5 22.89 12.21 -6.99
CA THR A 5 21.70 12.10 -7.86
C THR A 5 20.38 12.10 -7.07
N PHE A 6 20.41 11.75 -5.78
CA PHE A 6 19.26 11.80 -4.87
C PHE A 6 19.43 12.86 -3.75
N GLN A 7 20.49 13.67 -3.77
CA GLN A 7 20.76 14.64 -2.70
C GLN A 7 20.02 15.96 -2.88
N ASP A 8 19.72 16.36 -4.12
CA ASP A 8 18.87 17.52 -4.37
C ASP A 8 17.41 17.08 -4.50
N THR A 9 16.66 17.19 -3.41
CA THR A 9 15.22 16.91 -3.40
C THR A 9 14.42 17.88 -4.28
N GLY A 10 14.99 19.05 -4.59
CA GLY A 10 14.40 20.09 -5.44
C GLY A 10 14.74 19.95 -6.92
N ASP A 11 15.65 19.04 -7.30
CA ASP A 11 15.97 18.77 -8.70
C ASP A 11 15.16 17.56 -9.22
N PRO A 12 14.04 17.78 -9.93
CA PRO A 12 13.26 16.68 -10.50
C PRO A 12 14.04 15.92 -11.58
N ILE A 13 15.03 16.54 -12.22
CA ILE A 13 15.79 15.95 -13.34
C ILE A 13 16.61 14.75 -12.86
N THR A 14 17.25 14.86 -11.69
CA THR A 14 18.09 13.78 -11.15
C THR A 14 17.27 12.62 -10.57
N ARG A 15 15.95 12.78 -10.42
CA ARG A 15 15.06 11.79 -9.79
C ARG A 15 14.32 10.88 -10.76
N GLY A 16 14.69 10.91 -12.04
CA GLY A 16 14.11 10.07 -13.09
C GLY A 16 13.11 10.78 -14.00
N ARG A 17 12.96 12.11 -13.91
CA ARG A 17 12.02 12.89 -14.73
C ARG A 17 12.22 12.67 -16.23
N TYR A 18 13.47 12.67 -16.73
CA TYR A 18 13.72 12.40 -18.15
C TYR A 18 13.18 11.03 -18.62
N TRP A 19 13.24 10.02 -17.76
CA TRP A 19 12.75 8.67 -18.09
C TRP A 19 11.21 8.65 -18.07
N ALA A 20 10.60 9.37 -17.14
CA ALA A 20 9.16 9.52 -17.07
C ALA A 20 8.62 10.31 -18.26
N ASP A 21 9.30 11.39 -18.68
CA ASP A 21 8.91 12.21 -19.82
C ASP A 21 9.02 11.41 -21.13
N GLU A 22 10.09 10.63 -21.31
CA GLU A 22 10.23 9.72 -22.45
C GLU A 22 9.16 8.62 -22.44
N ALA A 23 8.86 8.05 -21.27
CA ALA A 23 7.80 7.06 -21.14
C ALA A 23 6.41 7.65 -21.47
N GLU A 24 6.13 8.89 -21.07
CA GLU A 24 4.91 9.63 -21.40
C GLU A 24 4.83 9.93 -22.90
N ALA A 25 5.94 10.33 -23.52
CA ALA A 25 6.05 10.52 -24.97
C ALA A 25 5.76 9.21 -25.72
N LEU A 26 6.38 8.09 -25.35
CA LEU A 26 6.12 6.78 -25.95
C LEU A 26 4.68 6.33 -25.74
N LEU A 27 4.13 6.53 -24.53
CA LEU A 27 2.75 6.18 -24.21
C LEU A 27 1.72 6.93 -25.07
N SER A 28 2.03 8.17 -25.48
CA SER A 28 1.18 8.97 -26.37
C SER A 28 1.09 8.39 -27.79
N THR A 29 2.07 7.57 -28.20
CA THR A 29 2.08 6.92 -29.52
C THR A 29 1.30 5.61 -29.54
N ILE A 30 0.93 5.07 -28.37
CA ILE A 30 0.21 3.79 -28.26
C ILE A 30 -1.26 4.01 -28.60
N GLU A 31 -1.79 3.19 -29.52
CA GLU A 31 -3.19 3.22 -29.94
C GLU A 31 -4.15 3.07 -28.76
N GLN A 32 -5.22 3.88 -28.78
CA GLN A 32 -6.25 3.87 -27.76
C GLN A 32 -6.96 2.51 -27.77
N GLY A 33 -7.11 1.88 -26.60
CA GLY A 33 -7.66 0.53 -26.49
C GLY A 33 -6.65 -0.62 -26.62
N THR A 34 -5.35 -0.32 -26.80
CA THR A 34 -4.30 -1.34 -26.70
C THR A 34 -4.33 -2.03 -25.34
N VAL A 35 -4.33 -3.36 -25.33
CA VAL A 35 -4.32 -4.19 -24.11
C VAL A 35 -3.10 -5.11 -24.15
N SER A 36 -2.13 -4.90 -23.26
CA SER A 36 -0.93 -5.74 -23.18
C SER A 36 -0.29 -5.72 -21.78
N PHE A 37 0.42 -6.79 -21.43
CA PHE A 37 1.16 -6.88 -20.16
C PHE A 37 2.24 -5.80 -19.99
N PRO A 38 3.06 -5.48 -21.01
CA PRO A 38 4.04 -4.40 -20.88
C PRO A 38 3.39 -3.04 -20.64
N LEU A 39 2.25 -2.76 -21.28
CA LEU A 39 1.50 -1.52 -21.04
C LEU A 39 0.99 -1.47 -19.60
N LEU A 40 0.42 -2.56 -19.09
CA LEU A 40 -0.02 -2.66 -17.69
C LEU A 40 1.13 -2.37 -16.71
N GLN A 41 2.30 -2.99 -16.93
CA GLN A 41 3.49 -2.80 -16.10
C GLN A 41 4.02 -1.37 -16.15
N GLY A 42 4.09 -0.78 -17.35
CA GLY A 42 4.54 0.60 -17.55
C GLY A 42 3.63 1.62 -16.88
N LEU A 43 2.31 1.47 -17.02
CA LEU A 43 1.35 2.35 -16.36
C LEU A 43 1.44 2.29 -14.83
N LEU A 44 1.62 1.09 -14.25
CA LEU A 44 1.80 0.96 -12.80
C LEU A 44 3.12 1.59 -12.33
N ALA A 45 4.19 1.43 -13.10
CA ALA A 45 5.47 2.07 -12.81
C ALA A 45 5.33 3.60 -12.84
N MET A 46 4.61 4.16 -13.83
CA MET A 46 4.31 5.59 -13.92
C MET A 46 3.43 6.08 -12.77
N PHE A 47 2.42 5.31 -12.36
CA PHE A 47 1.63 5.59 -11.16
C PHE A 47 2.51 5.69 -9.90
N CYS A 48 3.36 4.69 -9.67
CA CYS A 48 4.26 4.67 -8.53
C CYS A 48 5.26 5.84 -8.57
N TYR A 49 5.81 6.14 -9.75
CA TYR A 49 6.75 7.23 -9.96
C TYR A 49 6.11 8.60 -9.72
N GLU A 50 5.03 8.94 -10.43
CA GLU A 50 4.39 10.25 -10.31
C GLU A 50 3.78 10.45 -8.92
N GLY A 51 3.25 9.38 -8.31
CA GLY A 51 2.67 9.42 -6.97
C GLY A 51 3.68 9.71 -5.86
N ASN A 52 4.90 9.20 -5.98
CA ASN A 52 5.90 9.28 -4.90
C ASN A 52 7.03 10.26 -5.16
N LEU A 53 7.42 10.46 -6.42
CA LEU A 53 8.58 11.26 -6.82
C LEU A 53 8.19 12.43 -7.72
N GLY A 54 7.26 12.21 -8.66
CA GLY A 54 6.80 13.20 -9.64
C GLY A 54 5.65 14.08 -9.15
N LEU A 55 4.73 14.42 -10.05
CA LEU A 55 3.51 15.21 -9.79
C LEU A 55 2.36 14.25 -9.45
N GLY A 56 1.91 14.25 -8.21
CA GLY A 56 0.87 13.32 -7.74
C GLY A 56 -0.44 13.39 -8.55
N THR A 57 -0.78 14.57 -9.08
CA THR A 57 -1.94 14.77 -9.96
C THR A 57 -1.91 13.94 -11.24
N LYS A 58 -0.71 13.59 -11.74
CA LYS A 58 -0.55 12.72 -12.92
C LYS A 58 -0.70 11.24 -12.59
N ALA A 59 -0.57 10.84 -11.32
CA ALA A 59 -0.54 9.43 -10.93
C ALA A 59 -1.88 8.72 -11.18
N LEU A 60 -3.00 9.34 -10.82
CA LEU A 60 -4.32 8.72 -10.91
C LEU A 60 -4.75 8.36 -12.34
N PRO A 61 -4.56 9.21 -13.37
CA PRO A 61 -4.80 8.82 -14.76
C PRO A 61 -4.05 7.54 -15.16
N TYR A 62 -2.79 7.38 -14.76
CA TYR A 62 -2.03 6.15 -15.03
C TYR A 62 -2.62 4.95 -14.31
N TYR A 63 -3.03 5.13 -13.05
CA TYR A 63 -3.66 4.09 -12.25
C TYR A 63 -4.95 3.56 -12.88
N PHE A 64 -5.90 4.45 -13.20
CA PHE A 64 -7.18 4.06 -13.78
C PHE A 64 -7.01 3.43 -15.17
N ARG A 65 -6.12 3.98 -16.00
CA ARG A 65 -5.78 3.35 -17.29
C ARG A 65 -5.17 1.95 -17.10
N ALA A 66 -4.35 1.74 -16.08
CA ALA A 66 -3.83 0.41 -15.75
C ALA A 66 -4.96 -0.57 -15.39
N MET A 67 -5.99 -0.11 -14.65
CA MET A 67 -7.14 -0.95 -14.32
C MET A 67 -7.94 -1.35 -15.56
N ASP A 68 -8.11 -0.45 -16.53
CA ASP A 68 -8.81 -0.78 -17.77
C ASP A 68 -8.03 -1.79 -18.62
N VAL A 69 -6.70 -1.64 -18.69
CA VAL A 69 -5.82 -2.63 -19.35
C VAL A 69 -5.88 -3.98 -18.61
N TYR A 70 -5.88 -3.98 -17.28
CA TYR A 70 -6.03 -5.20 -16.48
C TYR A 70 -7.36 -5.90 -16.80
N LYS A 71 -8.48 -5.17 -16.80
CA LYS A 71 -9.81 -5.71 -17.14
C LYS A 71 -9.80 -6.32 -18.53
N GLY A 72 -9.20 -5.64 -19.51
CA GLY A 72 -9.01 -6.16 -20.87
C GLY A 72 -8.24 -7.47 -20.89
N LEU A 73 -7.10 -7.54 -20.19
CA LEU A 73 -6.27 -8.75 -20.08
C LEU A 73 -6.98 -9.90 -19.38
N ASN A 74 -7.82 -9.58 -18.37
CA ASN A 74 -8.55 -10.57 -17.59
C ASN A 74 -9.87 -11.03 -18.23
N ASN A 75 -10.25 -10.46 -19.37
CA ASN A 75 -11.46 -10.82 -20.13
C ASN A 75 -11.12 -11.58 -21.43
N VAL A 76 -9.98 -12.26 -21.46
CA VAL A 76 -9.49 -13.01 -22.63
C VAL A 76 -9.81 -14.50 -22.47
N ASP A 77 -10.21 -15.14 -23.57
CA ASP A 77 -10.29 -16.60 -23.67
C ASP A 77 -8.88 -17.20 -23.73
N ILE A 78 -8.37 -17.59 -22.56
CA ILE A 78 -7.06 -18.20 -22.37
C ILE A 78 -6.91 -19.60 -22.99
N THR A 79 -8.01 -20.19 -23.50
CA THR A 79 -7.99 -21.53 -24.11
C THR A 79 -7.70 -21.48 -25.62
N LYS A 80 -7.72 -20.30 -26.24
CA LYS A 80 -7.42 -20.13 -27.66
C LYS A 80 -5.93 -20.35 -27.93
N GLN A 81 -5.62 -21.51 -28.49
CA GLN A 81 -4.28 -21.83 -28.95
C GLN A 81 -3.96 -21.02 -30.22
N GLN A 82 -2.84 -20.29 -30.22
CA GLN A 82 -2.38 -19.58 -31.41
C GLN A 82 -1.72 -20.57 -32.36
N LEU A 83 -2.39 -20.84 -33.49
CA LEU A 83 -1.87 -21.73 -34.54
C LEU A 83 -0.54 -21.19 -35.08
N GLY A 84 0.48 -22.06 -35.15
CA GLY A 84 1.78 -21.73 -35.75
C GLY A 84 2.82 -21.07 -34.82
N VAL A 85 2.52 -20.93 -33.51
CA VAL A 85 3.51 -20.48 -32.52
C VAL A 85 4.25 -21.68 -31.94
N ASP A 86 5.56 -21.54 -31.79
CA ASP A 86 6.43 -22.52 -31.11
C ASP A 86 5.90 -22.89 -29.71
N GLU A 87 5.97 -24.17 -29.37
CA GLU A 87 5.39 -24.72 -28.12
C GLU A 87 6.12 -24.18 -26.89
N GLU A 88 7.45 -24.08 -26.94
CA GLU A 88 8.26 -23.55 -25.84
C GLU A 88 7.98 -22.06 -25.63
N ARG A 89 7.88 -21.28 -26.71
CA ARG A 89 7.44 -19.88 -26.64
C ARG A 89 6.04 -19.74 -26.02
N THR A 90 5.12 -20.63 -26.37
CA THR A 90 3.75 -20.65 -25.82
C THR A 90 3.78 -20.94 -24.31
N LYS A 91 4.58 -21.92 -23.89
CA LYS A 91 4.78 -22.26 -22.47
C LYS A 91 5.34 -21.08 -21.69
N GLN A 92 6.38 -20.42 -22.20
CA GLN A 92 6.99 -19.24 -21.58
C GLN A 92 6.00 -18.07 -21.48
N GLY A 93 5.23 -17.83 -22.55
CA GLY A 93 4.19 -16.80 -22.57
C GLY A 93 3.12 -17.04 -21.50
N ARG A 94 2.68 -18.30 -21.32
CA ARG A 94 1.71 -18.69 -20.28
C ARG A 94 2.25 -18.46 -18.87
N VAL A 95 3.49 -18.87 -18.61
CA VAL A 95 4.19 -18.67 -17.33
C VAL A 95 4.29 -17.17 -17.01
N ALA A 96 4.76 -16.36 -17.96
CA ALA A 96 4.92 -14.93 -17.78
C ALA A 96 3.58 -14.22 -17.55
N SER A 97 2.55 -14.55 -18.35
CA SER A 97 1.22 -13.95 -18.24
C SER A 97 0.56 -14.26 -16.90
N SER A 98 0.59 -15.54 -16.48
CA SER A 98 0.10 -15.97 -15.16
C SER A 98 0.82 -15.24 -14.03
N TRP A 99 2.16 -15.20 -14.07
CA TRP A 99 2.94 -14.54 -13.02
C TRP A 99 2.70 -13.03 -12.96
N CYS A 100 2.53 -12.37 -14.12
CA CYS A 100 2.29 -10.94 -14.18
C CYS A 100 0.88 -10.59 -13.69
N ILE A 101 -0.17 -11.23 -14.22
CA ILE A 101 -1.55 -10.87 -13.87
C ILE A 101 -1.87 -11.12 -12.39
N TRP A 102 -1.39 -12.24 -11.85
CA TRP A 102 -1.54 -12.52 -10.42
C TRP A 102 -0.69 -11.60 -9.57
N GLY A 103 0.50 -11.22 -10.03
CA GLY A 103 1.33 -10.24 -9.32
C GLY A 103 0.62 -8.89 -9.19
N PHE A 104 0.01 -8.44 -10.29
CA PHE A 104 -0.79 -7.23 -10.32
C PHE A 104 -1.98 -7.30 -9.36
N TYR A 105 -2.77 -8.38 -9.46
CA TYR A 105 -3.89 -8.64 -8.56
C TYR A 105 -3.51 -8.59 -7.08
N CYS A 106 -2.34 -9.12 -6.73
CA CYS A 106 -1.87 -9.16 -5.36
C CYS A 106 -1.31 -7.82 -4.85
N CYS A 107 -0.84 -6.94 -5.75
CA CYS A 107 -0.27 -5.66 -5.34
C CYS A 107 -1.23 -4.48 -5.44
N GLU A 108 -2.19 -4.53 -6.35
CA GLU A 108 -3.04 -3.39 -6.70
C GLU A 108 -3.89 -2.90 -5.53
N TRP A 109 -4.40 -3.82 -4.71
CA TRP A 109 -5.26 -3.45 -3.58
C TRP A 109 -4.57 -2.54 -2.57
N ARG A 110 -3.23 -2.55 -2.50
CA ARG A 110 -2.45 -1.61 -1.67
C ARG A 110 -2.69 -0.17 -2.12
N GLY A 111 -2.77 0.04 -3.45
CA GLY A 111 -3.13 1.31 -4.06
C GLY A 111 -4.59 1.70 -3.78
N THR A 112 -5.56 0.81 -4.04
CA THR A 112 -6.97 1.13 -3.79
C THR A 112 -7.25 1.41 -2.33
N GLN A 113 -6.71 0.61 -1.42
CA GLN A 113 -6.91 0.79 0.01
C GLN A 113 -6.36 2.13 0.47
N ALA A 114 -5.17 2.54 -0.02
CA ALA A 114 -4.60 3.85 0.28
C ALA A 114 -5.43 5.01 -0.29
N LEU A 115 -6.06 4.82 -1.44
CA LEU A 115 -6.93 5.80 -2.09
C LEU A 115 -8.38 5.79 -1.55
N GLY A 116 -8.72 4.92 -0.59
CA GLY A 116 -10.09 4.80 -0.09
C GLY A 116 -11.07 4.21 -1.10
N LEU A 117 -10.58 3.38 -2.02
CA LEU A 117 -11.36 2.78 -3.10
C LEU A 117 -11.59 1.28 -2.84
N ARG A 118 -12.71 0.78 -3.38
CA ARG A 118 -12.89 -0.65 -3.58
C ARG A 118 -11.79 -1.22 -4.48
N LYS A 119 -11.55 -2.51 -4.37
CA LYS A 119 -10.58 -3.20 -5.22
C LYS A 119 -11.05 -3.21 -6.68
N LEU A 120 -10.26 -2.65 -7.59
CA LEU A 120 -10.65 -2.51 -9.00
C LEU A 120 -10.24 -3.73 -9.83
N THR A 121 -9.26 -4.49 -9.34
CA THR A 121 -8.88 -5.78 -9.93
C THR A 121 -9.75 -6.91 -9.38
N ARG A 122 -10.26 -7.76 -10.28
CA ARG A 122 -10.96 -9.00 -9.94
C ARG A 122 -10.07 -10.21 -10.12
N LYS A 123 -10.38 -11.31 -9.42
CA LYS A 123 -9.60 -12.55 -9.45
C LYS A 123 -9.18 -12.93 -10.88
N PRO A 124 -7.89 -13.21 -11.13
CA PRO A 124 -7.45 -13.53 -12.47
C PRO A 124 -8.09 -14.81 -13.00
N VAL A 125 -8.50 -14.81 -14.27
CA VAL A 125 -8.96 -16.02 -14.97
C VAL A 125 -7.82 -16.97 -15.30
N PHE A 126 -6.58 -16.48 -15.28
CA PHE A 126 -5.38 -17.26 -15.54
C PHE A 126 -5.12 -18.25 -14.40
N PRO A 127 -4.71 -19.49 -14.71
CA PRO A 127 -4.33 -20.45 -13.67
C PRO A 127 -3.09 -19.99 -12.89
N LYS A 128 -2.94 -20.47 -11.66
CA LYS A 128 -1.75 -20.27 -10.81
C LYS A 128 -0.63 -21.21 -11.26
N VAL A 129 0.00 -20.91 -12.40
CA VAL A 129 1.00 -21.77 -13.07
C VAL A 129 2.22 -22.07 -12.18
N TRP A 130 2.51 -21.23 -11.19
CA TRP A 130 3.60 -21.47 -10.24
C TRP A 130 3.40 -22.66 -9.29
N ARG A 131 2.20 -23.28 -9.30
CA ARG A 131 1.95 -24.54 -8.59
C ARG A 131 2.41 -25.76 -9.39
N GLU A 132 2.81 -25.59 -10.64
CA GLU A 132 3.33 -26.67 -11.48
C GLU A 132 4.77 -27.02 -11.07
N PRO A 133 5.16 -28.32 -11.05
CA PRO A 133 6.48 -28.74 -10.57
C PRO A 133 7.66 -28.20 -11.39
N ASP A 134 7.44 -27.91 -12.67
CA ASP A 134 8.44 -27.40 -13.61
C ASP A 134 8.48 -25.87 -13.70
N PHE A 135 7.79 -25.17 -12.79
CA PHE A 135 7.80 -23.72 -12.78
C PHE A 135 9.23 -23.17 -12.57
N PRO A 136 9.71 -22.25 -13.43
CA PRO A 136 11.12 -21.86 -13.45
C PRO A 136 11.67 -21.34 -12.11
N LEU A 137 10.86 -20.69 -11.27
CA LEU A 137 11.32 -20.16 -9.98
C LEU A 137 11.41 -21.22 -8.87
N LEU A 138 10.93 -22.44 -9.09
CA LEU A 138 11.09 -23.58 -8.17
C LEU A 138 12.40 -24.35 -8.43
N LEU A 139 13.05 -24.13 -9.58
CA LEU A 139 14.22 -24.88 -9.99
C LEU A 139 15.50 -24.29 -9.37
N PRO A 140 16.35 -25.08 -8.68
CA PRO A 140 17.62 -24.59 -8.10
C PRO A 140 18.61 -24.02 -9.12
N THR A 141 18.44 -24.35 -10.40
CA THR A 141 19.22 -23.81 -11.53
C THR A 141 18.81 -22.38 -11.90
N SER A 142 17.66 -21.91 -11.43
CA SER A 142 17.20 -20.55 -11.67
C SER A 142 17.98 -19.55 -10.83
N SER A 143 18.47 -18.48 -11.45
CA SER A 143 19.12 -17.37 -10.75
C SER A 143 18.21 -16.70 -9.72
N ASN A 144 16.90 -16.86 -9.86
CA ASN A 144 15.88 -16.28 -8.98
C ASN A 144 15.47 -17.21 -7.83
N TYR A 145 15.94 -18.46 -7.81
CA TYR A 145 15.69 -19.40 -6.71
C TYR A 145 16.42 -19.00 -5.43
N TRP A 146 17.60 -18.42 -5.59
CA TRP A 146 18.48 -18.02 -4.50
C TRP A 146 18.33 -16.54 -4.17
N TRP A 147 18.52 -16.21 -2.90
CA TRP A 147 18.58 -14.86 -2.37
C TRP A 147 19.78 -14.72 -1.44
N TYR A 148 20.35 -13.52 -1.44
CA TYR A 148 21.45 -13.14 -0.56
C TYR A 148 20.97 -12.00 0.33
N PRO A 149 20.99 -12.15 1.67
CA PRO A 149 20.67 -11.10 2.64
C PRO A 149 21.78 -10.03 2.70
N TYR A 150 22.22 -9.51 1.56
CA TYR A 150 23.26 -8.48 1.52
C TYR A 150 22.71 -7.12 1.97
N PRO A 151 23.43 -6.35 2.82
CA PRO A 151 24.80 -6.59 3.33
C PRO A 151 24.86 -7.35 4.67
N ILE A 152 23.74 -7.81 5.21
CA ILE A 152 23.61 -8.42 6.55
C ILE A 152 24.37 -9.76 6.63
N SER A 153 24.27 -10.59 5.58
CA SER A 153 24.95 -11.88 5.51
C SER A 153 25.25 -12.26 4.06
N LEU A 154 26.35 -12.99 3.88
CA LEU A 154 26.77 -13.57 2.60
C LEU A 154 26.27 -15.01 2.42
N GLN A 155 25.60 -15.58 3.42
CA GLN A 155 25.07 -16.93 3.33
C GLN A 155 23.86 -16.95 2.40
N VAL A 156 23.94 -17.77 1.36
CA VAL A 156 22.85 -17.97 0.41
C VAL A 156 21.64 -18.63 1.09
N GLN A 157 20.45 -18.14 0.76
CA GLN A 157 19.18 -18.66 1.25
C GLN A 157 18.21 -18.81 0.08
N LYS A 158 17.11 -19.54 0.27
CA LYS A 158 16.04 -19.59 -0.74
C LYS A 158 15.33 -18.24 -0.80
N SER A 159 14.97 -17.79 -2.01
CA SER A 159 14.25 -16.54 -2.21
C SER A 159 12.78 -16.59 -1.80
N LEU A 160 12.23 -17.81 -1.66
CA LEU A 160 10.84 -18.12 -1.31
C LEU A 160 9.80 -17.37 -2.16
N LYS A 161 10.16 -16.95 -3.39
CA LYS A 161 9.31 -16.12 -4.25
C LYS A 161 7.96 -16.76 -4.55
N VAL A 162 7.94 -18.08 -4.75
CA VAL A 162 6.73 -18.83 -5.08
C VAL A 162 5.84 -18.97 -3.85
N GLU A 163 6.43 -19.29 -2.70
CA GLU A 163 5.75 -19.41 -1.42
C GLU A 163 5.14 -18.07 -1.00
N ILE A 164 5.88 -16.96 -1.13
CA ILE A 164 5.39 -15.61 -0.89
C ILE A 164 4.24 -15.28 -1.84
N ARG A 165 4.37 -15.58 -3.14
CA ARG A 165 3.27 -15.33 -4.10
C ARG A 165 2.01 -16.11 -3.75
N GLU A 166 2.17 -17.35 -3.30
CA GLU A 166 1.05 -18.20 -2.90
C GLU A 166 0.30 -17.59 -1.71
N VAL A 167 1.02 -17.18 -0.66
CA VAL A 167 0.37 -16.56 0.52
C VAL A 167 -0.18 -15.17 0.23
N ASP A 168 0.46 -14.37 -0.64
CA ASP A 168 -0.04 -13.05 -1.05
C ASP A 168 -1.32 -13.17 -1.88
N ALA A 169 -1.41 -14.19 -2.75
CA ALA A 169 -2.65 -14.48 -3.48
C ALA A 169 -3.79 -14.87 -2.54
N LEU A 170 -3.53 -15.70 -1.53
CA LEU A 170 -4.53 -16.07 -0.52
C LEU A 170 -5.01 -14.86 0.30
N LEU A 171 -4.09 -13.96 0.70
CA LEU A 171 -4.45 -12.73 1.38
C LEU A 171 -5.30 -11.83 0.47
N SER A 172 -4.89 -11.67 -0.78
CA SER A 172 -5.53 -10.77 -1.74
C SER A 172 -6.96 -11.20 -2.10
N GLU A 173 -7.24 -12.51 -2.09
CA GLU A 173 -8.60 -13.04 -2.25
C GLU A 173 -9.51 -12.62 -1.07
N VAL A 174 -9.01 -12.69 0.17
CA VAL A 174 -9.76 -12.20 1.36
C VAL A 174 -9.92 -10.69 1.36
N VAL A 175 -8.86 -9.96 0.95
CA VAL A 175 -8.84 -8.50 0.91
C VAL A 175 -9.79 -7.95 -0.13
N GLU A 176 -9.99 -8.64 -1.27
CA GLU A 176 -10.98 -8.25 -2.26
C GLU A 176 -12.38 -8.12 -1.66
N GLU A 177 -12.85 -9.18 -0.99
CA GLU A 177 -14.16 -9.18 -0.35
C GLU A 177 -14.23 -8.14 0.79
N ALA A 178 -13.15 -8.02 1.58
CA ALA A 178 -13.10 -7.05 2.66
C ALA A 178 -13.16 -5.59 2.16
N LEU A 179 -12.51 -5.27 1.03
CA LEU A 179 -12.54 -3.93 0.46
C LEU A 179 -13.87 -3.60 -0.19
N ASP A 180 -14.54 -4.55 -0.84
CA ASP A 180 -15.92 -4.34 -1.31
C ASP A 180 -16.88 -4.09 -0.13
N PHE A 181 -16.62 -4.69 1.05
CA PHE A 181 -17.39 -4.41 2.26
C PHE A 181 -17.06 -3.04 2.88
N ILE A 182 -15.78 -2.65 2.95
CA ILE A 182 -15.35 -1.36 3.54
C ILE A 182 -15.79 -0.18 2.65
N TYR A 183 -15.76 -0.37 1.33
CA TYR A 183 -16.11 0.64 0.32
C TYR A 183 -17.23 0.12 -0.60
N PRO A 184 -18.47 0.02 -0.10
CA PRO A 184 -19.59 -0.55 -0.84
C PRO A 184 -20.08 0.35 -1.98
N ASP A 185 -20.65 -0.27 -3.03
CA ASP A 185 -21.30 0.45 -4.13
C ASP A 185 -22.62 1.12 -3.70
N GLU A 186 -23.26 0.57 -2.66
CA GLU A 186 -24.52 1.05 -2.10
C GLU A 186 -24.27 1.85 -0.81
N ASN A 187 -25.21 2.72 -0.44
CA ASN A 187 -25.12 3.59 0.75
C ASN A 187 -25.21 2.85 2.10
N GLU A 188 -24.92 1.55 2.15
CA GLU A 188 -24.90 0.79 3.40
C GLU A 188 -23.55 0.95 4.10
N ALA A 189 -23.52 1.75 5.17
CA ALA A 189 -22.30 1.94 5.94
C ALA A 189 -21.80 0.62 6.56
N PRO A 190 -20.49 0.30 6.50
CA PRO A 190 -19.92 -0.92 7.09
C PRO A 190 -20.26 -1.08 8.57
N SER A 191 -20.40 0.03 9.29
CA SER A 191 -20.76 0.10 10.71
C SER A 191 -22.07 -0.62 11.06
N LYS A 192 -22.95 -0.89 10.09
CA LYS A 192 -24.20 -1.62 10.29
C LYS A 192 -24.03 -3.14 10.42
N ASN A 193 -22.89 -3.70 10.01
CA ASN A 193 -22.64 -5.14 10.01
C ASN A 193 -21.32 -5.53 10.70
N PRO A 194 -21.22 -5.40 12.04
CA PRO A 194 -20.01 -5.75 12.78
C PRO A 194 -19.66 -7.25 12.71
N GLN A 195 -20.64 -8.11 12.43
CA GLN A 195 -20.47 -9.56 12.34
C GLN A 195 -19.69 -9.94 11.08
N LEU A 196 -19.99 -9.30 9.95
CA LEU A 196 -19.24 -9.47 8.71
C LEU A 196 -17.82 -8.91 8.84
N ALA A 197 -17.64 -7.75 9.48
CA ALA A 197 -16.31 -7.22 9.80
C ALA A 197 -15.49 -8.20 10.66
N LEU A 198 -16.11 -8.83 11.68
CA LEU A 198 -15.48 -9.87 12.48
C LEU A 198 -15.12 -11.12 11.69
N GLN A 199 -15.89 -11.47 10.66
CA GLN A 199 -15.56 -12.58 9.76
C GLN A 199 -14.29 -12.28 8.96
N PHE A 200 -14.22 -11.11 8.31
CA PHE A 200 -13.01 -10.71 7.56
C PHE A 200 -11.79 -10.57 8.47
N TYR A 201 -11.96 -9.97 9.65
CA TYR A 201 -10.91 -9.89 10.67
C TYR A 201 -10.36 -11.29 11.01
N ARG A 202 -11.23 -12.27 11.26
CA ARG A 202 -10.82 -13.65 11.55
C ARG A 202 -10.13 -14.31 10.36
N SER A 203 -10.60 -14.08 9.14
CA SER A 203 -9.96 -14.61 7.93
C SER A 203 -8.52 -14.15 7.79
N ILE A 204 -8.25 -12.85 8.01
CA ILE A 204 -6.87 -12.32 7.94
C ILE A 204 -6.02 -12.82 9.12
N VAL A 205 -6.56 -12.89 10.34
CA VAL A 205 -5.83 -13.46 11.50
C VAL A 205 -5.50 -14.93 11.28
N ASN A 206 -6.43 -15.72 10.76
CA ASN A 206 -6.21 -17.13 10.43
C ASN A 206 -5.17 -17.26 9.31
N TRP A 207 -5.20 -16.39 8.31
CA TRP A 207 -4.17 -16.32 7.28
C TRP A 207 -2.77 -16.12 7.89
N LYS A 208 -2.63 -15.20 8.86
CA LYS A 208 -1.35 -15.00 9.57
C LYS A 208 -0.89 -16.27 10.32
N GLN A 209 -1.80 -16.94 11.02
CA GLN A 209 -1.50 -18.13 11.82
C GLN A 209 -1.11 -19.35 10.96
N ASN A 210 -1.75 -19.48 9.80
CA ASN A 210 -1.50 -20.57 8.84
C ASN A 210 -0.34 -20.26 7.89
N CYS A 211 0.31 -19.11 8.02
CA CYS A 211 1.49 -18.78 7.23
C CYS A 211 2.62 -19.80 7.52
N PRO A 212 3.31 -20.33 6.49
CA PRO A 212 4.44 -21.24 6.68
C PRO A 212 5.48 -20.63 7.60
N ASN A 213 6.12 -21.43 8.46
CA ASN A 213 7.04 -20.95 9.50
C ASN A 213 8.08 -19.96 8.95
N GLN A 214 8.70 -20.25 7.80
CA GLN A 214 9.73 -19.40 7.18
C GLN A 214 9.23 -18.02 6.72
N LEU A 215 7.92 -17.82 6.64
CA LEU A 215 7.26 -16.57 6.24
C LEU A 215 6.54 -15.89 7.42
N ARG A 216 6.52 -16.49 8.61
CA ARG A 216 5.95 -15.86 9.81
C ARG A 216 6.80 -14.66 10.22
N LEU A 217 6.17 -13.62 10.74
CA LEU A 217 6.85 -12.35 11.03
C LEU A 217 8.01 -12.53 12.01
N GLU A 218 7.88 -13.45 12.97
CA GLU A 218 8.87 -13.74 14.00
C GLU A 218 10.15 -14.38 13.44
N ASP A 219 10.01 -15.17 12.37
CA ASP A 219 11.07 -15.92 11.72
C ASP A 219 11.51 -15.31 10.37
N ALA A 220 10.78 -14.31 9.89
CA ALA A 220 10.95 -13.75 8.55
C ALA A 220 12.27 -12.98 8.45
N VAL A 221 13.15 -13.45 7.57
CA VAL A 221 14.38 -12.76 7.17
C VAL A 221 14.24 -12.03 5.84
N LEU A 222 13.19 -12.34 5.07
CA LEU A 222 12.93 -11.77 3.75
C LEU A 222 12.14 -10.46 3.88
N PRO A 223 12.62 -9.34 3.30
CA PRO A 223 11.89 -8.07 3.29
C PRO A 223 10.46 -8.20 2.76
N SER A 224 10.25 -9.00 1.71
CA SER A 224 8.93 -9.24 1.11
C SER A 224 7.95 -9.98 2.02
N ALA A 225 8.42 -10.89 2.88
CA ALA A 225 7.56 -11.54 3.85
C ALA A 225 7.09 -10.56 4.93
N ILE A 226 7.98 -9.66 5.38
CA ILE A 226 7.66 -8.64 6.37
C ILE A 226 6.70 -7.59 5.80
N LEU A 227 6.91 -7.15 4.55
CA LEU A 227 5.97 -6.26 3.84
C LEU A 227 4.58 -6.87 3.70
N LEU A 228 4.48 -8.19 3.57
CA LEU A 228 3.20 -8.88 3.51
C LEU A 228 2.44 -8.80 4.85
N HIS A 229 3.13 -9.01 5.98
CA HIS A 229 2.53 -8.84 7.31
C HIS A 229 2.16 -7.40 7.59
N ILE A 230 2.99 -6.43 7.19
CA ILE A 230 2.68 -4.99 7.25
C ILE A 230 1.38 -4.70 6.49
N SER A 231 1.23 -5.27 5.30
CA SER A 231 0.01 -5.12 4.49
C SER A 231 -1.23 -5.72 5.19
N ALA A 232 -1.07 -6.87 5.86
CA ALA A 232 -2.15 -7.47 6.64
C ALA A 232 -2.56 -6.61 7.86
N GLU A 233 -1.61 -6.00 8.56
CA GLU A 233 -1.91 -5.08 9.69
C GLU A 233 -2.68 -3.82 9.23
N VAL A 234 -2.32 -3.27 8.06
CA VAL A 234 -3.07 -2.17 7.45
C VAL A 234 -4.52 -2.58 7.18
N MET A 235 -4.75 -3.77 6.62
CA MET A 235 -6.10 -4.27 6.36
C MET A 235 -6.89 -4.57 7.63
N LEU A 236 -6.26 -5.15 8.65
CA LEU A 236 -6.90 -5.39 9.95
C LEU A 236 -7.37 -4.07 10.57
N THR A 237 -6.56 -3.02 10.46
CA THR A 237 -7.00 -1.68 10.87
C THR A 237 -8.16 -1.20 10.02
N ALA A 238 -8.07 -1.28 8.69
CA ALA A 238 -9.10 -0.77 7.79
C ALA A 238 -10.47 -1.42 8.05
N ILE A 239 -10.51 -2.72 8.36
CA ILE A 239 -11.74 -3.46 8.70
C ILE A 239 -12.35 -2.96 10.02
N LEU A 240 -11.51 -2.66 11.02
CA LEU A 240 -11.98 -2.30 12.37
C LEU A 240 -12.29 -0.81 12.53
N ARG A 241 -11.66 0.05 11.74
CA ARG A 241 -11.74 1.51 11.83
C ARG A 241 -13.18 2.05 11.82
N PRO A 242 -14.12 1.56 10.99
CA PRO A 242 -15.52 2.02 11.01
C PRO A 242 -16.27 1.79 12.33
N PHE A 243 -15.70 0.97 13.23
CA PHE A 243 -16.34 0.53 14.48
C PHE A 243 -15.65 1.09 15.73
N THR A 244 -14.70 2.01 15.62
CA THR A 244 -13.94 2.57 16.76
C THR A 244 -14.79 3.38 17.75
N ASN A 245 -16.02 3.72 17.38
CA ASN A 245 -17.02 4.35 18.27
C ASN A 245 -17.92 3.34 18.98
N MET A 246 -17.83 2.05 18.62
CA MET A 246 -18.52 0.97 19.30
C MET A 246 -17.69 0.46 20.47
N ASN A 247 -18.36 0.08 21.55
CA ASN A 247 -17.72 -0.66 22.63
C ASN A 247 -17.73 -2.17 22.36
N LYS A 248 -17.05 -2.94 23.22
CA LYS A 248 -17.02 -4.40 23.16
C LYS A 248 -18.41 -5.05 23.15
N ALA A 249 -19.39 -4.52 23.87
CA ALA A 249 -20.73 -5.13 23.90
C ALA A 249 -21.47 -4.96 22.57
N GLN A 250 -21.26 -3.83 21.88
CA GLN A 250 -21.86 -3.54 20.57
C GLN A 250 -21.16 -4.29 19.44
N PHE A 251 -19.83 -4.36 19.47
CA PHE A 251 -19.05 -5.06 18.44
C PHE A 251 -18.98 -6.58 18.68
N GLY A 252 -19.04 -7.01 19.94
CA GLY A 252 -19.08 -8.40 20.39
C GLY A 252 -17.81 -8.87 21.09
N LYS A 253 -16.73 -9.15 20.33
CA LYS A 253 -15.58 -9.95 20.84
C LYS A 253 -14.54 -9.14 21.62
N PHE A 254 -14.27 -7.92 21.19
CA PHE A 254 -13.26 -7.02 21.76
C PHE A 254 -13.65 -5.57 21.45
N ASP A 255 -12.99 -4.61 22.09
CA ASP A 255 -13.13 -3.20 21.75
C ASP A 255 -12.37 -2.90 20.42
N PRO A 256 -13.04 -2.42 19.37
CA PRO A 256 -12.40 -2.15 18.08
C PRO A 256 -11.30 -1.08 18.14
N ARG A 257 -11.47 -0.06 18.99
CA ARG A 257 -10.49 1.03 19.13
C ARG A 257 -9.22 0.54 19.79
N GLU A 258 -9.33 -0.18 20.90
CA GLU A 258 -8.17 -0.81 21.55
C GLU A 258 -7.46 -1.78 20.60
N ARG A 259 -8.23 -2.53 19.81
CA ARG A 259 -7.67 -3.46 18.83
C ARG A 259 -6.95 -2.73 17.70
N CYS A 260 -7.48 -1.62 17.19
CA CYS A 260 -6.79 -0.76 16.23
C CYS A 260 -5.47 -0.22 16.81
N TYR A 261 -5.42 0.22 18.07
CA TYR A 261 -4.16 0.62 18.71
C TYR A 261 -3.12 -0.50 18.74
N ALA A 262 -3.54 -1.72 19.05
CA ALA A 262 -2.65 -2.88 19.02
C ALA A 262 -2.09 -3.15 17.61
N HIS A 263 -2.94 -3.09 16.56
CA HIS A 263 -2.51 -3.25 15.17
C HIS A 263 -1.59 -2.12 14.71
N ALA A 264 -1.88 -0.87 15.09
CA ALA A 264 -1.01 0.28 14.81
C ALA A 264 0.40 0.10 15.43
N SER A 265 0.45 -0.39 16.68
CA SER A 265 1.71 -0.65 17.37
C SER A 265 2.50 -1.80 16.74
N ASN A 266 1.82 -2.88 16.34
CA ASN A 266 2.43 -3.99 15.61
C ASN A 266 2.96 -3.53 14.25
N LEU A 267 2.20 -2.70 13.54
CA LEU A 267 2.58 -2.12 12.26
C LEU A 267 3.84 -1.26 12.40
N ALA A 268 3.87 -0.31 13.33
CA ALA A 268 5.04 0.52 13.57
C ALA A 268 6.26 -0.31 14.01
N SER A 269 6.06 -1.35 14.84
CA SER A 269 7.13 -2.23 15.28
C SER A 269 7.68 -3.11 14.15
N ALA A 270 6.83 -3.66 13.29
CA ALA A 270 7.25 -4.43 12.12
C ALA A 270 8.08 -3.56 11.15
N ILE A 271 7.66 -2.31 10.92
CA ILE A 271 8.40 -1.36 10.08
C ILE A 271 9.71 -0.93 10.76
N TRP A 272 9.72 -0.76 12.08
CA TRP A 272 10.93 -0.46 12.84
C TRP A 272 11.95 -1.58 12.75
N THR A 273 11.50 -2.82 12.80
CA THR A 273 12.33 -4.01 12.57
C THR A 273 12.83 -4.04 11.13
N TYR A 274 11.96 -3.83 10.14
CA TYR A 274 12.34 -3.73 8.73
C TYR A 274 13.44 -2.69 8.51
N ARG A 275 13.32 -1.52 9.14
CA ARG A 275 14.30 -0.43 9.09
C ARG A 275 15.71 -0.84 9.55
N SER A 276 15.83 -1.83 10.44
CA SER A 276 17.14 -2.23 10.98
C SER A 276 18.03 -2.97 9.97
N PHE A 277 17.44 -3.57 8.92
CA PHE A 277 18.17 -4.40 7.98
C PHE A 277 17.82 -4.15 6.51
N ALA A 278 16.78 -3.35 6.22
CA ALA A 278 16.40 -2.90 4.88
C ALA A 278 16.33 -1.37 4.80
N VAL A 279 16.50 -0.83 3.58
CA VAL A 279 16.56 0.62 3.36
C VAL A 279 15.16 1.19 3.15
N ILE A 280 14.54 1.69 4.24
CA ILE A 280 13.18 2.25 4.21
C ILE A 280 13.01 3.41 3.23
N ARG A 281 14.09 4.13 2.90
CA ARG A 281 14.06 5.32 2.03
C ARG A 281 13.58 5.05 0.60
N PHE A 282 13.55 3.79 0.16
CA PHE A 282 13.12 3.45 -1.20
C PHE A 282 11.84 2.60 -1.23
N GLU A 283 11.28 2.25 -0.07
CA GLU A 283 10.06 1.46 0.01
C GLU A 283 8.85 2.36 0.16
N TYR A 284 8.30 2.80 -0.98
CA TYR A 284 7.25 3.81 -1.01
C TYR A 284 5.98 3.38 -0.27
N TRP A 285 5.64 2.08 -0.27
CA TRP A 285 4.43 1.55 0.38
C TRP A 285 4.43 1.82 1.89
N LEU A 286 5.62 1.85 2.52
CA LEU A 286 5.73 2.09 3.95
C LEU A 286 5.28 3.49 4.35
N THR A 287 5.27 4.46 3.44
CA THR A 287 4.78 5.81 3.76
C THR A 287 3.31 5.75 4.20
N HIS A 288 2.45 5.10 3.40
CA HIS A 288 1.04 4.88 3.72
C HIS A 288 0.83 4.06 4.99
N ALA A 289 1.60 2.98 5.17
CA ALA A 289 1.52 2.15 6.36
C ALA A 289 1.90 2.93 7.64
N LEU A 290 2.97 3.73 7.59
CA LEU A 290 3.38 4.59 8.70
C LEU A 290 2.36 5.70 8.98
N GLY A 291 1.80 6.31 7.93
CA GLY A 291 0.69 7.25 8.05
C GLY A 291 -0.49 6.60 8.76
N THR A 292 -0.92 5.43 8.30
CA THR A 292 -1.99 4.64 8.93
C THR A 292 -1.74 4.42 10.41
N ALA A 293 -0.55 3.94 10.80
CA ALA A 293 -0.18 3.74 12.20
C ALA A 293 -0.30 5.04 13.03
N ALA A 294 0.25 6.15 12.51
CA ALA A 294 0.24 7.44 13.18
C ALA A 294 -1.16 8.02 13.34
N TYR A 295 -2.00 7.97 12.29
CA TYR A 295 -3.35 8.51 12.32
C TYR A 295 -4.28 7.75 13.27
N ILE A 296 -4.08 6.44 13.45
CA ILE A 296 -4.87 5.65 14.41
C ILE A 296 -4.62 6.15 15.83
N VAL A 297 -3.36 6.42 16.20
CA VAL A 297 -2.97 6.74 17.58
C VAL A 297 -3.03 8.24 17.89
N VAL A 298 -3.10 9.09 16.88
CA VAL A 298 -3.22 10.55 17.03
C VAL A 298 -4.49 10.87 17.83
N GLY A 299 -4.37 11.70 18.86
CA GLY A 299 -5.50 12.04 19.74
C GLY A 299 -5.82 11.01 20.81
N GLY A 300 -4.99 9.97 20.97
CA GLY A 300 -5.05 9.02 22.06
C GLY A 300 -3.67 8.79 22.67
N THR A 301 -2.83 9.82 22.71
CA THR A 301 -1.44 9.74 23.19
C THR A 301 -1.26 10.30 24.60
N GLU A 302 -2.20 11.10 25.11
CA GLU A 302 -2.21 11.58 26.48
C GLU A 302 -2.27 10.39 27.47
N ASP A 303 -1.31 10.32 28.39
CA ASP A 303 -1.13 9.23 29.36
C ASP A 303 -1.02 7.79 28.77
N ALA A 304 -0.73 7.67 27.47
CA ALA A 304 -0.72 6.41 26.73
C ALA A 304 0.67 6.14 26.10
N PRO A 305 1.63 5.56 26.86
CA PRO A 305 3.03 5.48 26.42
C PRO A 305 3.24 4.60 25.18
N VAL A 306 2.42 3.57 24.97
CA VAL A 306 2.50 2.69 23.80
C VAL A 306 2.08 3.42 22.53
N GLN A 307 1.01 4.21 22.61
CA GLN A 307 0.51 5.05 21.52
C GLN A 307 1.53 6.15 21.19
N MET A 308 2.12 6.78 22.20
CA MET A 308 3.18 7.77 22.03
C MET A 308 4.45 7.18 21.37
N ASP A 309 4.88 5.99 21.78
CA ASP A 309 6.01 5.27 21.15
C ASP A 309 5.68 4.91 19.69
N THR A 310 4.46 4.43 19.43
CA THR A 310 3.97 4.12 18.08
C THR A 310 4.02 5.34 17.17
N LEU A 311 3.48 6.48 17.63
CA LEU A 311 3.51 7.75 16.90
C LEU A 311 4.94 8.23 16.66
N THR A 312 5.80 8.16 17.68
CA THR A 312 7.20 8.60 17.59
C THR A 312 7.99 7.77 16.58
N ARG A 313 7.84 6.44 16.60
CA ARG A 313 8.49 5.55 15.62
C ARG A 313 7.99 5.82 14.21
N ALA A 314 6.67 6.03 14.05
CA ALA A 314 6.09 6.32 12.75
C ALA A 314 6.66 7.62 12.16
N CYS A 315 6.65 8.70 12.94
CA CYS A 315 7.21 10.00 12.55
C CYS A 315 8.72 9.93 12.28
N GLN A 316 9.48 9.17 13.08
CA GLN A 316 10.92 8.99 12.86
C GLN A 316 11.21 8.31 11.51
N CYS A 317 10.51 7.22 11.19
CA CYS A 317 10.68 6.54 9.91
C CYS A 317 10.32 7.45 8.73
N LEU A 318 9.17 8.13 8.81
CA LEU A 318 8.75 9.09 7.78
C LEU A 318 9.77 10.22 7.60
N PHE A 319 10.32 10.73 8.70
CA PHE A 319 11.34 11.78 8.69
C PHE A 319 12.62 11.34 7.97
N GLU A 320 13.00 10.07 8.07
CA GLU A 320 14.13 9.52 7.32
C GLU A 320 13.81 9.33 5.84
N MET A 321 12.58 8.91 5.53
CA MET A 321 12.09 8.69 4.16
C MET A 321 11.91 10.01 3.38
N ARG A 322 11.63 11.14 4.05
CA ARG A 322 11.41 12.44 3.41
C ARG A 322 12.57 12.92 2.53
N SER A 323 13.78 12.41 2.79
CA SER A 323 14.98 12.72 2.00
C SER A 323 14.93 12.18 0.56
N THR A 324 14.10 11.18 0.29
CA THR A 324 13.99 10.51 -1.01
C THR A 324 12.56 10.45 -1.53
N LEU A 325 11.58 10.42 -0.63
CA LEU A 325 10.16 10.27 -0.89
C LEU A 325 9.40 11.51 -0.38
N PRO A 326 9.12 12.50 -1.24
CA PRO A 326 8.30 13.67 -0.94
C PRO A 326 6.96 13.34 -0.28
N LEU A 327 6.36 12.20 -0.63
CA LEU A 327 5.11 11.75 -0.01
C LEU A 327 5.21 11.62 1.51
N ALA A 328 6.39 11.28 2.05
CA ALA A 328 6.61 11.21 3.50
C ALA A 328 6.56 12.59 4.18
N THR A 329 7.00 13.65 3.49
CA THR A 329 6.85 15.06 3.91
C THR A 329 5.36 15.39 4.06
N ASP A 330 4.57 15.04 3.05
CA ASP A 330 3.13 15.31 3.03
C ASP A 330 2.40 14.58 4.17
N ILE A 331 2.80 13.34 4.48
CA ILE A 331 2.24 12.56 5.61
C ILE A 331 2.58 13.18 6.94
N LEU A 332 3.83 13.61 7.15
CA LEU A 332 4.20 14.31 8.38
C LEU A 332 3.42 15.61 8.56
N CYS A 333 3.18 16.36 7.48
CA CYS A 333 2.28 17.52 7.49
C CYS A 333 0.87 17.14 7.95
N GLY A 334 0.29 16.10 7.35
CA GLY A 334 -1.04 15.61 7.70
C GLY A 334 -1.16 15.15 9.16
N ILE A 335 -0.14 14.45 9.67
CA ILE A 335 -0.06 14.05 11.09
C ILE A 335 -0.02 15.27 12.00
N ARG A 336 0.81 16.28 11.68
CA ARG A 336 0.89 17.53 12.46
C ARG A 336 -0.47 18.20 12.59
N ILE A 337 -1.23 18.23 11.51
CA ILE A 337 -2.57 18.86 11.47
C ILE A 337 -3.56 18.05 12.28
N ALA A 338 -3.60 16.73 12.11
CA ALA A 338 -4.50 15.88 12.88
C ALA A 338 -4.20 15.94 14.39
N HIS A 339 -2.93 16.05 14.77
CA HIS A 339 -2.54 16.27 16.16
C HIS A 339 -2.95 17.66 16.68
N LYS A 340 -2.89 18.72 15.86
CA LYS A 340 -3.43 20.04 16.26
C LYS A 340 -4.94 19.96 16.48
N GLN A 341 -5.66 19.22 15.63
CA GLN A 341 -7.11 19.03 15.73
C GLN A 341 -7.53 18.20 16.94
N SER A 342 -6.71 17.23 17.36
CA SER A 342 -6.99 16.43 18.57
C SER A 342 -6.88 17.24 19.87
N LYS A 343 -6.34 18.46 19.82
CA LYS A 343 -6.09 19.35 20.97
C LYS A 343 -5.11 18.79 22.00
N GLU A 344 -4.46 17.67 21.71
CA GLU A 344 -3.35 17.14 22.51
C GLU A 344 -2.11 18.04 22.32
N LYS A 345 -1.31 18.22 23.37
CA LYS A 345 -0.04 18.93 23.28
C LYS A 345 0.99 18.07 22.57
N ILE A 346 1.60 18.58 21.50
CA ILE A 346 2.75 17.93 20.86
C ILE A 346 3.93 18.00 21.84
N PRO A 347 4.52 16.87 22.26
CA PRO A 347 5.71 16.89 23.10
C PRO A 347 6.89 17.54 22.36
N ALA A 348 7.67 18.36 23.06
CA ALA A 348 8.77 19.13 22.46
C ALA A 348 9.81 18.25 21.70
N PHE A 349 10.02 17.00 22.12
CA PHE A 349 10.93 16.09 21.42
C PHE A 349 10.45 15.70 20.02
N MET A 350 9.15 15.84 19.73
CA MET A 350 8.56 15.56 18.43
C MET A 350 8.64 16.75 17.47
N ASP A 351 8.90 17.97 17.96
CA ASP A 351 8.96 19.18 17.13
C ASP A 351 9.96 19.05 15.98
N ARG A 352 11.06 18.33 16.22
CA ARG A 352 12.09 18.03 15.21
C ARG A 352 11.53 17.37 13.96
N PHE A 353 10.44 16.60 14.09
CA PHE A 353 9.83 15.91 12.96
C PHE A 353 9.08 16.88 12.07
N PHE A 354 8.48 17.92 12.67
CA PHE A 354 7.55 18.87 12.06
C PHE A 354 8.20 20.20 11.65
N ASP A 355 9.47 20.40 11.99
CA ASP A 355 10.23 21.58 11.60
C ASP A 355 10.48 21.62 10.08
N ARG A 356 10.24 22.79 9.48
CA ARG A 356 10.45 23.11 8.05
C ARG A 356 9.76 22.15 7.06
N ILE A 357 8.63 21.56 7.45
CA ILE A 357 7.83 20.77 6.50
C ILE A 357 6.92 21.70 5.70
N ILE A 358 7.02 21.64 4.38
CA ILE A 358 6.12 22.30 3.44
C ILE A 358 5.39 21.20 2.68
N HIS A 359 4.05 21.19 2.76
CA HIS A 359 3.24 20.23 2.03
C HIS A 359 3.27 20.53 0.53
N ARG A 360 3.23 19.49 -0.30
CA ARG A 360 3.13 19.63 -1.75
C ARG A 360 1.67 19.73 -2.17
N LYS A 361 1.28 20.83 -2.80
CA LYS A 361 -0.10 21.03 -3.31
C LYS A 361 -0.49 20.05 -4.41
N ASP A 362 0.49 19.56 -5.15
CA ASP A 362 0.36 18.60 -6.24
C ASP A 362 0.58 17.14 -5.81
N GLY A 363 0.80 16.89 -4.51
CA GLY A 363 1.14 15.58 -3.97
C GLY A 363 -0.03 14.58 -3.99
N LEU A 364 0.28 13.29 -4.09
CA LEU A 364 -0.72 12.21 -4.09
C LEU A 364 -1.47 12.10 -2.75
N MET A 365 -0.88 12.65 -1.68
CA MET A 365 -1.42 12.62 -0.32
C MET A 365 -2.81 13.24 -0.18
N HIS A 366 -3.13 14.24 -0.99
CA HIS A 366 -4.47 14.81 -1.02
C HIS A 366 -5.50 13.70 -1.28
N HIS A 367 -5.23 12.83 -2.25
CA HIS A 367 -6.16 11.76 -2.63
C HIS A 367 -6.18 10.57 -1.66
N SER A 368 -5.14 10.34 -0.85
CA SER A 368 -5.07 9.19 0.08
C SER A 368 -5.53 9.49 1.51
N VAL A 369 -5.45 10.76 1.97
CA VAL A 369 -5.73 11.15 3.36
C VAL A 369 -7.21 11.12 3.73
N ALA A 370 -8.13 11.24 2.77
CA ALA A 370 -9.56 11.14 3.04
C ALA A 370 -9.94 9.82 3.76
N SER A 371 -9.22 8.73 3.46
CA SER A 371 -9.39 7.43 4.15
C SER A 371 -8.68 7.36 5.53
N LEU A 372 -7.76 8.28 5.79
CA LEU A 372 -6.87 8.27 6.96
C LEU A 372 -7.29 9.22 8.07
N LEU A 373 -8.21 10.15 7.85
CA LEU A 373 -8.71 11.06 8.89
C LEU A 373 -9.89 10.46 9.65
N PRO A 374 -10.02 10.72 10.96
CA PRO A 374 -11.24 10.41 11.69
C PRO A 374 -12.40 11.19 11.08
N ASP A 375 -13.57 10.58 10.92
CA ASP A 375 -14.80 11.32 10.61
C ASP A 375 -15.03 12.34 11.73
N SER A 376 -14.59 13.58 11.53
CA SER A 376 -14.92 14.67 12.42
C SER A 376 -16.36 15.09 12.13
N ILE A 377 -17.32 14.45 12.80
CA ILE A 377 -18.67 14.92 13.09
C ILE A 377 -19.59 15.12 11.87
N ASP A 378 -20.74 14.42 11.89
CA ASP A 378 -21.90 14.53 10.99
C ASP A 378 -21.70 14.20 9.50
N MET A 379 -21.85 12.91 9.17
CA MET A 379 -21.85 12.40 7.80
C MET A 379 -23.25 12.02 7.34
N THR A 380 -23.95 12.99 6.76
CA THR A 380 -25.04 12.72 5.80
C THR A 380 -24.45 12.46 4.41
N GLN A 381 -24.98 11.41 3.78
CA GLN A 381 -24.63 10.78 2.51
C GLN A 381 -24.47 11.75 1.32
N ASN A 382 -23.42 11.56 0.50
CA ASN A 382 -23.44 11.65 -0.98
C ASN A 382 -22.04 11.45 -1.58
N SER A 383 -21.95 10.82 -2.75
CA SER A 383 -20.69 10.59 -3.49
C SER A 383 -20.03 11.87 -4.01
N SER A 384 -20.77 12.98 -4.15
CA SER A 384 -20.19 14.31 -4.37
C SER A 384 -19.37 14.80 -3.16
N ASN A 385 -19.59 14.22 -1.96
CA ASN A 385 -18.89 14.63 -0.76
C ASN A 385 -17.45 14.14 -0.68
N GLN A 386 -16.99 13.17 -1.47
CA GLN A 386 -15.57 12.74 -1.39
C GLN A 386 -14.63 13.75 -2.06
N ASP A 387 -15.01 14.28 -3.24
CA ASP A 387 -14.29 15.40 -3.88
C ASP A 387 -14.44 16.70 -3.08
N ILE A 388 -15.59 16.92 -2.43
CA ILE A 388 -15.81 18.04 -1.50
C ILE A 388 -15.00 17.86 -0.21
N GLN A 389 -14.85 16.65 0.33
CA GLN A 389 -14.03 16.37 1.52
C GLN A 389 -12.55 16.57 1.22
N LEU A 390 -12.09 16.11 0.06
CA LEU A 390 -10.75 16.35 -0.44
C LEU A 390 -10.49 17.85 -0.61
N GLN A 391 -11.41 18.57 -1.27
CA GLN A 391 -11.29 20.01 -1.48
C GLN A 391 -11.42 20.80 -0.16
N GLU A 392 -12.25 20.37 0.79
CA GLU A 392 -12.40 21.01 2.10
C GLU A 392 -11.17 20.75 3.00
N LEU A 393 -10.55 19.57 2.89
CA LEU A 393 -9.25 19.28 3.50
C LEU A 393 -8.12 20.10 2.88
N LEU A 394 -8.11 20.23 1.56
CA LEU A 394 -7.20 21.10 0.80
C LEU A 394 -7.37 22.58 1.21
N ASN A 395 -8.61 23.05 1.32
CA ASN A 395 -8.90 24.43 1.74
C ASN A 395 -8.52 24.64 3.22
N ARG A 396 -8.72 23.65 4.11
CA ARG A 396 -8.24 23.70 5.51
C ARG A 396 -6.71 23.66 5.63
N LEU A 397 -6.03 23.00 4.71
CA LEU A 397 -4.57 23.04 4.57
C LEU A 397 -4.07 24.42 4.11
N GLU A 398 -4.90 25.17 3.38
CA GLU A 398 -4.62 26.55 2.91
C GLU A 398 -4.96 27.62 3.95
N ASP A 399 -6.04 27.46 4.73
CA ASP A 399 -6.47 28.40 5.77
C ASP A 399 -5.53 28.41 7.00
N ILE A 400 -4.82 27.32 7.26
CA ILE A 400 -3.79 27.24 8.32
C ILE A 400 -2.44 27.62 7.71
N GLY A 401 -2.40 28.82 7.11
CA GLY A 401 -1.18 29.48 6.66
C GLY A 401 -0.06 29.24 7.67
N VAL A 402 1.05 28.70 7.14
CA VAL A 402 2.27 28.47 7.87
C VAL A 402 2.76 29.82 8.41
N ASP A 403 2.58 30.03 9.71
CA ASP A 403 3.45 30.91 10.49
C ASP A 403 4.77 30.18 10.80
#